data_AF-W6Q5U1-F1
#
_entry.id   AF-W6Q5U1-F1
#
_cell.length_a   1.000
_cell.length_b   1.000
_cell.length_c   1.000
_cell.angle_alpha   90.00
_cell.angle_beta   90.00
_cell.angle_gamma   90.00
#
_symmetry.space_group_name_H-M   'P 1'
#
loop_
_entity.id
_entity.type
_entity.pdbx_description
1 polymer ?
#
loop_
_entity_poly.entity_id
_entity_poly.type
_entity_poly.pdbx_seq_one_letter_code
_entity_poly.pdbx_strand_id
1 'polypeptide(L)'
;MPVTLTTAAHCPRKWETPKVSTAEELFKRSCPKDHERSRKLIQNVWFSILTQLSFFVNAHAEELRSFFVSHEGQKALEVIEVGTIHSADFGALALRMTRLIEKSVVDEELRTWIMPDFSTSTESDNVVAAILMMGALQKYFSFKVSLTCGIPSVTLLGERKDWENIVKKLERLYQLGDEPARFAQLLRPILNHFVASFDTPNSPDVLSFWSRCAHKDSMGSGPDYLCGWISAFCFWGEDGKLLCAESIHSSSSPNFQTQNTEWGLDAVLSRRIDTDDVPSGFASVPVTIDDNGVVYDAVMLAGLIGVQATSSGAMLDGTRDHNDSGVFQYNASGQLEPIVYSISPPTEEAALDSIQPLSGWWIHEKKRAKETEDRAVEKKGLRTTDRALGAFGAVALRKLTWIGNSKRSPDLKNLAF
;
A
#
# COMPACT_ATOMS: atom_id res chain seq x y z
N MET A 1 24.19 2.85 46.70
CA MET A 1 24.99 1.96 47.58
C MET A 1 26.22 1.53 46.81
N PRO A 2 27.44 1.55 47.38
CA PRO A 2 28.61 1.13 46.63
C PRO A 2 28.70 -0.40 46.58
N VAL A 3 28.67 -0.94 45.37
CA VAL A 3 29.05 -2.32 45.07
C VAL A 3 30.55 -2.31 44.80
N THR A 4 31.31 -3.12 45.53
CA THR A 4 32.75 -3.29 45.29
C THR A 4 32.96 -4.54 44.45
N LEU A 5 33.49 -4.38 43.25
CA LEU A 5 33.87 -5.46 42.35
C LEU A 5 35.37 -5.40 42.10
N THR A 6 36.07 -6.51 42.32
CA THR A 6 37.48 -6.68 41.98
C THR A 6 37.59 -7.11 40.51
N THR A 7 38.40 -6.42 39.71
CA THR A 7 38.65 -6.81 38.31
C THR A 7 40.13 -6.80 37.95
N ALA A 8 40.46 -7.64 36.95
CA ALA A 8 41.72 -7.83 36.22
C ALA A 8 43.04 -7.93 37.01
N ALA A 9 43.68 -9.11 36.97
CA ALA A 9 45.02 -9.39 37.51
C ALA A 9 46.16 -9.07 36.51
N HIS A 10 46.11 -7.91 35.84
CA HIS A 10 47.15 -7.50 34.89
C HIS A 10 47.75 -6.14 35.25
N CYS A 11 49.02 -5.91 34.85
CA CYS A 11 49.71 -4.66 35.14
C CYS A 11 49.06 -3.43 34.45
N PRO A 12 49.14 -2.23 35.05
CA PRO A 12 48.62 -1.00 34.47
C PRO A 12 49.26 -0.70 33.10
N ARG A 13 48.46 -0.25 32.13
CA ARG A 13 48.96 0.26 30.84
C ARG A 13 49.10 1.78 30.87
N LYS A 14 50.02 2.32 30.07
CA LYS A 14 50.22 3.78 29.92
C LYS A 14 48.99 4.43 29.31
N TRP A 15 48.57 5.58 29.86
CA TRP A 15 47.45 6.37 29.35
C TRP A 15 47.89 7.26 28.19
N GLU A 16 47.28 7.08 27.02
CA GLU A 16 47.64 7.82 25.79
C GLU A 16 46.59 8.87 25.36
N THR A 17 45.49 9.02 26.11
CA THR A 17 44.40 9.94 25.76
C THR A 17 44.43 11.24 26.60
N PRO A 18 43.78 12.33 26.18
CA PRO A 18 43.71 13.57 26.96
C PRO A 18 43.12 13.38 28.36
N LYS A 19 43.44 14.30 29.29
CA LYS A 19 42.89 14.31 30.66
C LYS A 19 41.35 14.39 30.61
N VAL A 20 40.70 13.51 31.36
CA VAL A 20 39.23 13.43 31.50
C VAL A 20 38.81 13.87 32.90
N SER A 21 37.60 14.42 33.03
CA SER A 21 37.07 15.01 34.27
C SER A 21 36.04 14.14 35.00
N THR A 22 35.58 13.04 34.39
CA THR A 22 34.58 12.14 34.98
C THR A 22 35.05 10.68 34.92
N ALA A 23 34.58 9.87 35.86
CA ALA A 23 34.86 8.43 35.90
C ALA A 23 34.25 7.70 34.68
N GLU A 24 33.11 8.18 34.18
CA GLU A 24 32.47 7.65 32.98
C GLU A 24 33.34 7.91 31.72
N GLU A 25 33.83 9.13 31.53
CA GLU A 25 34.68 9.47 30.39
C GLU A 25 36.04 8.75 30.49
N LEU A 26 36.53 8.51 31.71
CA LEU A 26 37.70 7.66 31.95
C LEU A 26 37.44 6.21 31.52
N PHE A 27 36.31 5.61 31.92
CA PHE A 27 35.97 4.24 31.56
C PHE A 27 35.72 4.08 30.06
N LYS A 28 35.01 5.05 29.45
CA LYS A 28 34.75 5.11 28.01
C LYS A 28 36.03 5.17 27.19
N ARG A 29 37.04 5.92 27.62
CA ARG A 29 38.33 6.03 26.91
C ARG A 29 39.31 4.90 27.24
N SER A 30 39.26 4.36 28.44
CA SER A 30 40.15 3.28 28.88
C SER A 30 39.80 1.94 28.24
N CYS A 31 38.50 1.64 28.14
CA CYS A 31 38.01 0.45 27.48
C CYS A 31 36.68 0.73 26.76
N PRO A 32 36.72 1.30 25.54
CA PRO A 32 35.52 1.67 24.79
C PRO A 32 34.56 0.50 24.59
N LYS A 33 35.11 -0.69 24.29
CA LYS A 33 34.34 -1.93 24.08
C LYS A 33 33.65 -2.41 25.36
N ASP A 34 34.32 -2.38 26.51
CA ASP A 34 33.73 -2.85 27.76
C ASP A 34 32.81 -1.79 28.39
N HIS A 35 33.07 -0.50 28.18
CA HIS A 35 32.16 0.58 28.54
C HIS A 35 30.80 0.42 27.82
N GLU A 36 30.83 0.15 26.51
CA GLU A 36 29.61 -0.11 25.75
C GLU A 36 28.90 -1.40 26.18
N ARG A 37 29.66 -2.49 26.40
CA ARG A 37 29.10 -3.76 26.91
C ARG A 37 28.49 -3.63 28.30
N SER A 38 29.12 -2.88 29.19
CA SER A 38 28.65 -2.67 30.57
C SER A 38 27.37 -1.84 30.61
N ARG A 39 27.19 -0.90 29.67
CA ARG A 39 25.93 -0.15 29.52
C ARG A 39 24.74 -1.03 29.13
N LYS A 40 24.97 -2.13 28.41
CA LYS A 40 23.94 -3.10 28.02
C LYS A 40 23.72 -4.23 29.05
N LEU A 41 24.51 -4.27 30.13
CA LEU A 41 24.49 -5.36 31.09
C LEU A 41 23.16 -5.42 31.87
N ILE A 42 22.62 -4.27 32.27
CA ILE A 42 21.36 -4.22 33.04
C ILE A 42 20.19 -4.74 32.21
N GLN A 43 20.11 -4.38 30.92
CA GLN A 43 19.10 -4.89 29.98
C GLN A 43 19.27 -6.40 29.79
N ASN A 44 20.49 -6.87 29.55
CA ASN A 44 20.75 -8.30 29.32
C ASN A 44 20.35 -9.16 30.52
N VAL A 45 20.58 -8.68 31.74
CA VAL A 45 20.14 -9.38 32.96
C VAL A 45 18.62 -9.45 33.01
N TRP A 46 17.93 -8.32 32.78
CA TRP A 46 16.46 -8.30 32.77
C TRP A 46 15.86 -9.20 31.69
N PHE A 47 16.39 -9.15 30.46
CA PHE A 47 15.94 -10.00 29.37
C PHE A 47 16.21 -11.48 29.62
N SER A 48 17.30 -11.82 30.30
CA SER A 48 17.57 -13.20 30.73
C SER A 48 16.53 -13.70 31.72
N ILE A 49 16.12 -12.85 32.68
CA ILE A 49 15.05 -13.14 33.64
C ILE A 49 13.72 -13.34 32.89
N LEU A 50 13.33 -12.41 32.03
CA LEU A 50 12.10 -12.49 31.24
C LEU A 50 12.09 -13.74 30.34
N THR A 51 13.23 -14.10 29.76
CA THR A 51 13.36 -15.31 28.94
C THR A 51 13.07 -16.56 29.77
N GLN A 52 13.68 -16.71 30.94
CA GLN A 52 13.41 -17.86 31.82
C GLN A 52 11.97 -17.87 32.33
N LEU A 53 11.44 -16.70 32.69
CA LEU A 53 10.04 -16.55 33.09
C LEU A 53 9.10 -16.99 31.96
N SER A 54 9.41 -16.63 30.71
CA SER A 54 8.61 -17.04 29.55
C SER A 54 8.53 -18.57 29.42
N PHE A 55 9.61 -19.29 29.73
CA PHE A 55 9.62 -20.75 29.71
C PHE A 55 8.71 -21.32 30.80
N PHE A 56 8.80 -20.78 32.01
CA PHE A 56 7.95 -21.18 33.12
C PHE A 56 6.47 -20.93 32.81
N VAL A 57 6.11 -19.72 32.38
CA VAL A 57 4.72 -19.37 32.04
C VAL A 57 4.19 -20.28 30.94
N ASN A 58 4.97 -20.55 29.89
CA ASN A 58 4.55 -21.42 28.81
C ASN A 58 4.37 -22.89 29.22
N ALA A 59 5.20 -23.39 30.14
CA ALA A 59 5.10 -24.76 30.67
C ALA A 59 3.90 -24.93 31.62
N HIS A 60 3.57 -23.89 32.38
CA HIS A 60 2.51 -23.89 33.39
C HIS A 60 1.30 -23.04 32.97
N ALA A 61 1.05 -22.93 31.67
CA ALA A 61 0.11 -21.93 31.14
C ALA A 61 -1.31 -22.08 31.72
N GLU A 62 -1.81 -23.32 31.85
CA GLU A 62 -3.15 -23.55 32.39
C GLU A 62 -3.23 -23.30 33.91
N GLU A 63 -2.17 -23.60 34.66
CA GLU A 63 -2.09 -23.31 36.09
C GLU A 63 -2.10 -21.80 36.37
N LEU A 64 -1.47 -21.02 35.48
CA LEU A 64 -1.33 -19.58 35.58
C LEU A 64 -2.41 -18.81 34.80
N ARG A 65 -3.37 -19.49 34.16
CA ARG A 65 -4.32 -18.86 33.23
C ARG A 65 -5.10 -17.72 33.88
N SER A 66 -5.70 -17.98 35.03
CA SER A 66 -6.49 -16.98 35.77
C SER A 66 -5.66 -15.81 36.30
N PHE A 67 -4.33 -15.97 36.40
CA PHE A 67 -3.42 -14.88 36.76
C PHE A 67 -3.21 -13.91 35.59
N PHE A 68 -3.11 -14.42 34.36
CA PHE A 68 -2.82 -13.58 33.19
C PHE A 68 -4.06 -13.13 32.41
N VAL A 69 -5.06 -14.00 32.23
CA VAL A 69 -6.21 -13.75 31.35
C VAL A 69 -7.53 -14.24 31.95
N SER A 70 -8.64 -13.63 31.52
CA SER A 70 -10.00 -14.02 31.92
C SER A 70 -10.71 -14.95 30.91
N HIS A 71 -10.05 -15.29 29.81
CA HIS A 71 -10.63 -16.11 28.75
C HIS A 71 -10.03 -17.53 28.70
N GLU A 72 -10.84 -18.46 28.20
CA GLU A 72 -10.42 -19.82 27.88
C GLU A 72 -9.72 -19.88 26.53
N GLY A 73 -8.81 -20.85 26.37
CA GLY A 73 -8.06 -21.04 25.13
C GLY A 73 -7.23 -19.82 24.72
N GLN A 74 -7.07 -19.61 23.41
CA GLN A 74 -6.34 -18.47 22.86
C GLN A 74 -7.26 -17.40 22.30
N LYS A 75 -7.00 -16.13 22.64
CA LYS A 75 -7.63 -14.96 22.00
C LYS A 75 -6.73 -14.44 20.87
N ALA A 76 -7.29 -14.24 19.68
CA ALA A 76 -6.55 -13.66 18.57
C ALA A 76 -6.37 -12.14 18.76
N LEU A 77 -5.13 -11.68 18.63
CA LEU A 77 -4.75 -10.28 18.60
C LEU A 77 -4.19 -9.95 17.22
N GLU A 78 -4.73 -8.93 16.57
CA GLU A 78 -4.35 -8.54 15.22
C GLU A 78 -3.88 -7.10 15.15
N VAL A 79 -2.71 -6.90 14.55
CA VAL A 79 -2.21 -5.58 14.15
C VAL A 79 -2.23 -5.52 12.62
N ILE A 80 -2.88 -4.50 12.08
CA ILE A 80 -2.92 -4.23 10.64
C ILE A 80 -1.91 -3.11 10.34
N GLU A 81 -1.14 -3.23 9.26
CA GLU A 81 -0.18 -2.23 8.80
C GLU A 81 -0.14 -2.13 7.27
N VAL A 82 0.03 -0.92 6.75
CA VAL A 82 0.28 -0.72 5.33
C VAL A 82 1.74 -1.00 5.02
N GLY A 83 1.99 -1.92 4.09
CA GLY A 83 3.34 -2.22 3.63
C GLY A 83 3.52 -3.68 3.24
N THR A 84 4.78 -4.06 3.10
CA THR A 84 5.22 -5.42 2.82
C THR A 84 6.09 -5.92 3.96
N ILE A 85 6.46 -7.20 3.92
CA ILE A 85 7.41 -7.77 4.88
C ILE A 85 8.77 -7.05 4.89
N HIS A 86 9.09 -6.31 3.83
CA HIS A 86 10.34 -5.58 3.69
C HIS A 86 10.24 -4.12 4.11
N SER A 87 9.04 -3.53 4.07
CA SER A 87 8.84 -2.12 4.41
C SER A 87 8.20 -1.89 5.78
N ALA A 88 7.60 -2.93 6.39
CA ALA A 88 6.95 -2.80 7.68
C ALA A 88 7.97 -2.80 8.83
N ASP A 89 7.82 -1.85 9.76
CA ASP A 89 8.60 -1.81 10.99
C ASP A 89 8.04 -2.80 12.02
N PHE A 90 8.49 -4.06 11.95
CA PHE A 90 8.07 -5.11 12.89
C PHE A 90 8.40 -4.81 14.35
N GLY A 91 9.38 -3.95 14.62
CA GLY A 91 9.65 -3.48 15.99
C GLY A 91 8.49 -2.63 16.51
N ALA A 92 8.03 -1.66 15.71
CA ALA A 92 6.85 -0.88 16.01
C ALA A 92 5.58 -1.76 16.10
N LEU A 93 5.43 -2.76 15.23
CA LEU A 93 4.31 -3.70 15.28
C LEU A 93 4.29 -4.51 16.59
N ALA A 94 5.45 -5.01 17.02
CA ALA A 94 5.59 -5.71 18.31
C ALA A 94 5.19 -4.80 19.48
N LEU A 95 5.64 -3.53 19.47
CA LEU A 95 5.23 -2.55 20.48
C LEU A 95 3.72 -2.30 20.49
N ARG A 96 3.07 -2.20 19.32
CA ARG A 96 1.61 -2.10 19.24
C ARG A 96 0.92 -3.36 19.76
N MET A 97 1.48 -4.54 19.49
CA MET A 97 0.97 -5.80 20.01
C MET A 97 0.97 -5.82 21.54
N THR A 98 2.01 -5.32 22.21
CA THR A 98 2.02 -5.23 23.69
C THR A 98 0.87 -4.40 24.26
N ARG A 99 0.44 -3.34 23.55
CA ARG A 99 -0.71 -2.53 23.96
C ARG A 99 -2.04 -3.27 23.79
N LEU A 100 -2.13 -4.20 22.83
CA LEU A 100 -3.31 -5.06 22.69
C LEU A 100 -3.34 -6.13 23.79
N ILE A 101 -2.16 -6.64 24.17
CA ILE A 101 -2.01 -7.54 25.32
C ILE A 101 -2.44 -6.84 26.59
N GLU A 102 -1.94 -5.64 26.88
CA GLU A 102 -2.29 -4.81 28.05
C GLU A 102 -3.81 -4.66 28.22
N LYS A 103 -4.55 -4.46 27.11
CA LYS A 103 -6.02 -4.38 27.11
C LYS A 103 -6.75 -5.71 27.27
N SER A 104 -6.02 -6.82 27.23
CA SER A 104 -6.57 -8.19 27.19
C SER A 104 -6.11 -9.07 28.35
N VAL A 105 -5.23 -8.57 29.22
CA VAL A 105 -4.78 -9.24 30.45
C VAL A 105 -5.56 -8.74 31.66
N VAL A 106 -5.50 -9.49 32.76
CA VAL A 106 -6.18 -9.13 34.02
C VAL A 106 -5.43 -8.01 34.75
N ASP A 107 -4.10 -8.03 34.71
CA ASP A 107 -3.23 -7.02 35.34
C ASP A 107 -2.79 -5.95 34.32
N GLU A 108 -3.35 -4.75 34.45
CA GLU A 108 -3.03 -3.60 33.60
C GLU A 108 -1.57 -3.13 33.76
N GLU A 109 -0.92 -3.42 34.89
CA GLU A 109 0.49 -3.04 35.14
C GLU A 109 1.49 -4.03 34.53
N LEU A 110 1.03 -5.19 34.05
CA LEU A 110 1.89 -6.26 33.51
C LEU A 110 2.81 -5.74 32.39
N ARG A 111 2.27 -4.89 31.51
CA ARG A 111 3.06 -4.30 30.42
C ARG A 111 4.16 -3.39 30.97
N THR A 112 3.82 -2.51 31.91
CA THR A 112 4.78 -1.60 32.54
C THR A 112 5.88 -2.36 33.28
N TRP A 113 5.53 -3.47 33.94
CA TRP A 113 6.49 -4.32 34.62
C TRP A 113 7.49 -5.00 33.68
N ILE A 114 7.02 -5.48 32.51
CA ILE A 114 7.88 -6.19 31.54
C ILE A 114 8.76 -5.22 30.74
N MET A 115 8.19 -4.10 30.29
CA MET A 115 8.88 -3.13 29.43
C MET A 115 9.98 -2.38 30.20
N PRO A 116 11.20 -2.23 29.64
CA PRO A 116 12.33 -1.68 30.38
C PRO A 116 12.26 -0.14 30.45
N ASP A 117 12.37 0.41 31.66
CA ASP A 117 12.44 1.86 31.93
C ASP A 117 13.80 2.32 32.47
N PHE A 118 14.82 1.46 32.36
CA PHE A 118 16.16 1.76 32.84
C PHE A 118 16.79 2.97 32.14
N SER A 119 17.67 3.69 32.84
CA SER A 119 18.37 4.88 32.34
C SER A 119 19.25 4.67 31.10
N THR A 120 19.49 3.42 30.71
CA THR A 120 20.29 3.03 29.55
C THR A 120 19.49 2.32 28.47
N SER A 121 18.17 2.17 28.64
CA SER A 121 17.28 1.53 27.67
C SER A 121 17.24 2.28 26.34
N THR A 122 17.24 1.53 25.25
CA THR A 122 17.12 2.03 23.87
C THR A 122 15.79 1.62 23.24
N GLU A 123 15.46 2.17 22.07
CA GLU A 123 14.29 1.74 21.30
C GLU A 123 14.37 0.25 20.92
N SER A 124 15.55 -0.24 20.58
CA SER A 124 15.78 -1.66 20.31
C SER A 124 15.50 -2.54 21.54
N ASP A 125 15.82 -2.06 22.74
CA ASP A 125 15.55 -2.80 23.99
C ASP A 125 14.04 -2.90 24.25
N ASN A 126 13.28 -1.85 23.92
CA ASN A 126 11.82 -1.88 23.99
C ASN A 126 11.24 -2.94 23.03
N VAL A 127 11.79 -3.06 21.81
CA VAL A 127 11.37 -4.10 20.85
C VAL A 127 11.67 -5.49 21.38
N VAL A 128 12.87 -5.73 21.93
CA VAL A 128 13.24 -7.03 22.51
C VAL A 128 12.29 -7.40 23.65
N ALA A 129 12.01 -6.48 24.56
CA ALA A 129 11.07 -6.70 25.65
C ALA A 129 9.64 -6.98 25.17
N ALA A 130 9.19 -6.28 24.13
CA ALA A 130 7.89 -6.51 23.51
C ALA A 130 7.77 -7.94 22.96
N ILE A 131 8.80 -8.43 22.27
CA ILE A 131 8.84 -9.79 21.72
C ILE A 131 8.90 -10.82 22.86
N LEU A 132 9.67 -10.55 23.93
CA LEU A 132 9.69 -11.42 25.12
C LEU A 132 8.33 -11.49 25.83
N MET A 133 7.60 -10.38 25.93
CA MET A 133 6.23 -10.35 26.45
C MET A 133 5.29 -11.21 25.60
N MET A 134 5.34 -11.05 24.27
CA MET A 134 4.56 -11.85 23.34
C MET A 134 4.90 -13.35 23.49
N GLY A 135 6.18 -13.69 23.56
CA GLY A 135 6.65 -15.06 23.75
C GLY A 135 6.23 -15.68 25.09
N ALA A 136 6.19 -14.89 26.17
CA ALA A 136 5.72 -15.36 27.48
C ALA A 136 4.21 -15.65 27.50
N LEU A 137 3.41 -14.91 26.73
CA LEU A 137 1.95 -15.01 26.74
C LEU A 137 1.37 -15.77 25.53
N GLN A 138 2.22 -16.41 24.72
CA GLN A 138 1.81 -17.10 23.49
C GLN A 138 0.86 -18.29 23.71
N LYS A 139 0.71 -18.81 24.92
CA LYS A 139 -0.30 -19.83 25.24
C LYS A 139 -1.70 -19.25 25.48
N TYR A 140 -1.80 -17.95 25.70
CA TYR A 140 -3.06 -17.23 25.91
C TYR A 140 -3.49 -16.41 24.69
N PHE A 141 -2.54 -15.96 23.86
CA PHE A 141 -2.83 -15.18 22.68
C PHE A 141 -2.30 -15.83 21.42
N SER A 142 -3.04 -15.69 20.32
CA SER A 142 -2.50 -15.89 18.97
C SER A 142 -2.26 -14.52 18.33
N PHE A 143 -1.08 -14.34 17.75
CA PHE A 143 -0.66 -13.05 17.21
C PHE A 143 -0.72 -13.06 15.69
N LYS A 144 -1.46 -12.10 15.12
CA LYS A 144 -1.58 -11.92 13.68
C LYS A 144 -1.09 -10.53 13.30
N VAL A 145 -0.20 -10.49 12.31
CA VAL A 145 0.17 -9.25 11.62
C VAL A 145 -0.39 -9.33 10.22
N SER A 146 -1.28 -8.40 9.88
CA SER A 146 -1.86 -8.31 8.55
C SER A 146 -1.25 -7.12 7.82
N LEU A 147 -0.44 -7.43 6.83
CA LEU A 147 0.12 -6.44 5.93
C LEU A 147 -0.86 -6.18 4.80
N THR A 148 -1.19 -4.92 4.58
CA THR A 148 -2.13 -4.49 3.56
C THR A 148 -1.45 -3.58 2.54
N CYS A 149 -1.95 -3.60 1.31
CA CYS A 149 -1.59 -2.59 0.33
C CYS A 149 -2.21 -1.23 0.73
N GLY A 150 -1.53 -0.14 0.37
CA GLY A 150 -2.03 1.21 0.58
C GLY A 150 -1.28 2.18 -0.32
N ILE A 151 -1.85 3.36 -0.51
CA ILE A 151 -1.19 4.44 -1.25
C ILE A 151 -0.27 5.17 -0.27
N PRO A 152 1.08 5.07 -0.42
CA PRO A 152 2.01 5.63 0.54
C PRO A 152 2.03 7.17 0.52
N SER A 153 1.77 7.77 -0.65
CA SER A 153 1.60 9.21 -0.80
C SER A 153 0.80 9.52 -2.06
N VAL A 154 0.20 10.71 -2.09
CA VAL A 154 -0.50 11.25 -3.26
C VAL A 154 0.05 12.63 -3.55
N THR A 155 0.41 12.86 -4.81
CA THR A 155 0.80 14.19 -5.28
C THR A 155 -0.30 14.76 -6.16
N LEU A 156 -0.95 15.83 -5.70
CA LEU A 156 -1.91 16.58 -6.52
C LEU A 156 -1.15 17.57 -7.40
N LEU A 157 -1.26 17.38 -8.72
CA LEU A 157 -0.74 18.34 -9.69
C LEU A 157 -1.72 19.51 -9.90
N GLY A 158 -1.21 20.65 -10.34
CA GLY A 158 -1.96 21.90 -10.49
C GLY A 158 -2.04 22.71 -9.20
N GLU A 159 -2.77 23.82 -9.24
CA GLU A 159 -2.94 24.70 -8.09
C GLU A 159 -4.26 24.42 -7.37
N ARG A 160 -4.34 24.74 -6.08
CA ARG A 160 -5.58 24.67 -5.28
C ARG A 160 -6.79 25.27 -6.02
N LYS A 161 -6.59 26.40 -6.71
CA LYS A 161 -7.63 27.11 -7.48
C LYS A 161 -8.15 26.29 -8.66
N ASP A 162 -7.31 25.45 -9.28
CA ASP A 162 -7.74 24.57 -10.36
C ASP A 162 -8.75 23.54 -9.83
N TRP A 163 -8.47 22.96 -8.66
CA TRP A 163 -9.36 22.00 -8.01
C TRP A 163 -10.68 22.63 -7.56
N GLU A 164 -10.67 23.86 -7.03
CA GLU A 164 -11.89 24.63 -6.76
C GLU A 164 -12.70 24.89 -8.04
N ASN A 165 -12.02 25.14 -9.16
CA ASN A 165 -12.70 25.32 -10.45
C ASN A 165 -13.34 24.02 -10.93
N ILE A 166 -12.76 22.85 -10.65
CA ILE A 166 -13.40 21.56 -10.94
C ILE A 166 -14.67 21.39 -10.10
N VAL A 167 -14.64 21.72 -8.80
CA VAL A 167 -15.85 21.71 -7.95
C VAL A 167 -16.94 22.60 -8.56
N LYS A 168 -16.60 23.84 -8.96
CA LYS A 168 -17.55 24.77 -9.59
C LYS A 168 -18.11 24.26 -10.92
N LYS A 169 -17.35 23.47 -11.68
CA LYS A 169 -17.82 22.89 -12.95
C LYS A 169 -18.95 21.86 -12.72
N LEU A 170 -19.05 21.26 -11.54
CA LEU A 170 -20.15 20.34 -11.20
C LEU A 170 -21.52 21.03 -11.25
N GLU A 171 -21.60 22.35 -11.05
CA GLU A 171 -22.87 23.10 -11.08
C GLU A 171 -23.64 22.94 -12.41
N ARG A 172 -22.92 22.68 -13.51
CA ARG A 172 -23.57 22.45 -14.82
C ARG A 172 -24.30 21.12 -14.89
N LEU A 173 -23.90 20.12 -14.11
CA LEU A 173 -24.53 18.80 -14.14
C LEU A 173 -25.97 18.84 -13.60
N TYR A 174 -26.27 19.72 -12.65
CA TYR A 174 -27.63 19.92 -12.15
C TYR A 174 -28.61 20.39 -13.23
N GLN A 175 -28.11 21.00 -14.30
CA GLN A 175 -28.93 21.49 -15.42
C GLN A 175 -29.32 20.38 -16.41
N LEU A 176 -28.70 19.21 -16.31
CA LEU A 176 -28.90 18.07 -17.22
C LEU A 176 -29.95 17.07 -16.72
N GLY A 177 -30.57 17.34 -15.57
CA GLY A 177 -31.60 16.50 -14.96
C GLY A 177 -31.17 15.88 -13.63
N ASP A 178 -32.08 15.13 -13.02
CA ASP A 178 -31.91 14.59 -11.67
C ASP A 178 -30.79 13.54 -11.56
N GLU A 179 -30.60 12.75 -12.63
CA GLU A 179 -29.58 11.71 -12.66
C GLU A 179 -28.15 12.28 -12.72
N PRO A 180 -27.79 13.21 -13.64
CA PRO A 180 -26.53 13.95 -13.58
C PRO A 180 -26.37 14.80 -12.30
N ALA A 181 -27.45 15.34 -11.74
CA ALA A 181 -27.41 16.06 -10.46
C ALA A 181 -26.95 15.12 -9.33
N ARG A 182 -27.43 13.87 -9.31
CA ARG A 182 -26.99 12.86 -8.35
C ARG A 182 -25.51 12.51 -8.53
N PHE A 183 -25.04 12.36 -9.77
CA PHE A 183 -23.62 12.17 -10.05
C PHE A 183 -22.76 13.32 -9.47
N ALA A 184 -23.18 14.57 -9.70
CA ALA A 184 -22.52 15.76 -9.14
C ALA A 184 -22.47 15.75 -7.61
N GLN A 185 -23.58 15.35 -6.98
CA GLN A 185 -23.68 15.23 -5.52
C GLN A 185 -22.69 14.20 -4.94
N LEU A 186 -22.47 13.08 -5.64
CA LEU A 186 -21.49 12.06 -5.23
C LEU A 186 -20.04 12.55 -5.43
N LEU A 187 -19.76 13.31 -6.49
CA LEU A 187 -18.43 13.85 -6.77
C LEU A 187 -18.02 15.00 -5.84
N ARG A 188 -18.98 15.83 -5.41
CA ARG A 188 -18.72 17.02 -4.59
C ARG A 188 -17.88 16.74 -3.34
N PRO A 189 -18.22 15.78 -2.45
CA PRO A 189 -17.41 15.50 -1.28
C PRO A 189 -16.00 15.03 -1.64
N ILE A 190 -15.83 14.25 -2.72
CA ILE A 190 -14.51 13.79 -3.19
C ILE A 190 -13.63 14.99 -3.59
N LEU A 191 -14.17 15.89 -4.43
CA LEU A 191 -13.43 17.05 -4.90
C LEU A 191 -13.18 18.08 -3.79
N ASN A 192 -14.08 18.21 -2.83
CA ASN A 192 -13.85 19.05 -1.65
C ASN A 192 -12.68 18.54 -0.81
N HIS A 193 -12.53 17.22 -0.64
CA HIS A 193 -11.35 16.65 0.02
C HIS A 193 -10.06 16.85 -0.81
N PHE A 194 -10.15 16.87 -2.14
CA PHE A 194 -9.01 17.23 -2.98
C PHE A 194 -8.57 18.68 -2.72
N VAL A 195 -9.51 19.63 -2.60
CA VAL A 195 -9.21 21.01 -2.21
C VAL A 195 -8.65 21.06 -0.79
N ALA A 196 -9.25 20.34 0.17
CA ALA A 196 -8.80 20.27 1.57
C ALA A 196 -7.37 19.77 1.72
N SER A 197 -6.93 18.91 0.79
CA SER A 197 -5.57 18.36 0.77
C SER A 197 -4.49 19.43 0.57
N PHE A 198 -4.83 20.58 -0.02
CA PHE A 198 -3.91 21.74 -0.10
C PHE A 198 -3.82 22.51 1.21
N ASP A 199 -4.91 22.55 1.98
CA ASP A 199 -5.02 23.38 3.19
C ASP A 199 -4.53 22.60 4.43
N THR A 200 -4.84 21.32 4.50
CA THR A 200 -4.60 20.46 5.69
C THR A 200 -4.14 19.04 5.31
N PRO A 201 -3.03 18.89 4.58
CA PRO A 201 -2.58 17.60 4.00
C PRO A 201 -2.36 16.48 5.03
N ASN A 202 -1.99 16.82 6.27
CA ASN A 202 -1.70 15.86 7.33
C ASN A 202 -2.84 15.73 8.36
N SER A 203 -4.02 16.32 8.08
CA SER A 203 -5.17 16.16 8.98
C SER A 203 -5.67 14.71 8.96
N PRO A 204 -6.15 14.17 10.11
CA PRO A 204 -6.70 12.81 10.16
C PRO A 204 -7.82 12.58 9.13
N ASP A 205 -8.63 13.59 8.86
CA ASP A 205 -9.74 13.50 7.89
C ASP A 205 -9.24 13.36 6.44
N VAL A 206 -8.25 14.16 6.04
CA VAL A 206 -7.64 14.05 4.69
C VAL A 206 -6.92 12.71 4.52
N LEU A 207 -6.17 12.26 5.52
CA LEU A 207 -5.49 10.96 5.48
C LEU A 207 -6.49 9.81 5.42
N SER A 208 -7.58 9.88 6.19
CA SER A 208 -8.69 8.91 6.16
C SER A 208 -9.42 8.91 4.82
N PHE A 209 -9.55 10.06 4.16
CA PHE A 209 -10.12 10.16 2.83
C PHE A 209 -9.26 9.43 1.79
N TRP A 210 -7.96 9.71 1.74
CA TRP A 210 -7.07 9.07 0.75
C TRP A 210 -6.91 7.57 0.99
N SER A 211 -6.92 7.10 2.24
CA SER A 211 -6.87 5.66 2.55
C SER A 211 -8.12 4.89 2.11
N ARG A 212 -9.22 5.58 1.77
CA ARG A 212 -10.49 4.99 1.30
C ARG A 212 -10.72 5.16 -0.20
N CYS A 213 -9.65 5.39 -0.97
CA CYS A 213 -9.75 5.65 -2.41
C CYS A 213 -10.31 4.48 -3.22
N ALA A 214 -9.76 3.28 -2.99
CA ALA A 214 -10.07 2.10 -3.76
C ALA A 214 -9.91 0.88 -2.87
N HIS A 215 -10.84 -0.06 -2.97
CA HIS A 215 -10.76 -1.35 -2.32
C HIS A 215 -11.33 -2.40 -3.26
N LYS A 216 -10.61 -3.51 -3.44
CA LYS A 216 -11.14 -4.66 -4.17
C LYS A 216 -11.75 -5.62 -3.16
N ASP A 217 -13.05 -5.87 -3.29
CA ASP A 217 -13.75 -6.87 -2.48
C ASP A 217 -13.96 -8.13 -3.33
N SER A 218 -13.23 -9.21 -3.00
CA SER A 218 -13.24 -10.44 -3.77
C SER A 218 -14.20 -11.46 -3.17
N MET A 219 -15.21 -11.85 -3.96
CA MET A 219 -16.21 -12.85 -3.55
C MET A 219 -15.78 -14.30 -3.85
N GLY A 220 -14.51 -14.51 -4.23
CA GLY A 220 -13.97 -15.82 -4.57
C GLY A 220 -14.49 -16.33 -5.92
N SER A 221 -15.52 -17.18 -5.90
CA SER A 221 -16.13 -17.73 -7.12
C SER A 221 -17.17 -16.79 -7.76
N GLY A 222 -17.54 -15.71 -7.06
CA GLY A 222 -18.42 -14.65 -7.57
C GLY A 222 -17.64 -13.48 -8.17
N PRO A 223 -18.33 -12.44 -8.65
CA PRO A 223 -17.68 -11.24 -9.19
C PRO A 223 -16.82 -10.55 -8.13
N ASP A 224 -15.78 -9.89 -8.61
CA ASP A 224 -14.96 -9.00 -7.80
C ASP A 224 -15.53 -7.58 -7.89
N TYR A 225 -15.57 -6.87 -6.77
CA TYR A 225 -16.12 -5.52 -6.72
C TYR A 225 -15.05 -4.47 -6.47
N LEU A 226 -15.10 -3.39 -7.24
CA LEU A 226 -14.43 -2.12 -6.96
C LEU A 226 -15.28 -1.28 -6.00
N CYS A 227 -14.71 -1.01 -4.84
CA CYS A 227 -15.26 -0.21 -3.75
C CYS A 227 -14.37 1.01 -3.47
N GLY A 228 -14.80 1.88 -2.54
CA GLY A 228 -14.10 3.11 -2.21
C GLY A 228 -14.60 4.30 -3.03
N TRP A 229 -14.09 5.50 -2.76
CA TRP A 229 -14.65 6.69 -3.42
C TRP A 229 -14.37 6.77 -4.92
N ILE A 230 -13.39 6.04 -5.44
CA ILE A 230 -13.12 5.97 -6.88
C ILE A 230 -14.30 5.38 -7.66
N SER A 231 -15.12 4.55 -7.02
CA SER A 231 -16.32 3.95 -7.62
C SER A 231 -17.36 5.00 -8.05
N ALA A 232 -17.34 6.21 -7.48
CA ALA A 232 -18.21 7.30 -7.91
C ALA A 232 -17.95 7.70 -9.37
N PHE A 233 -16.72 7.53 -9.87
CA PHE A 233 -16.37 7.83 -11.26
C PHE A 233 -16.92 6.79 -12.26
N CYS A 234 -17.43 5.66 -11.78
CA CYS A 234 -18.15 4.64 -12.55
C CYS A 234 -19.66 4.76 -12.26
N PHE A 235 -20.28 5.86 -12.69
CA PHE A 235 -21.69 6.11 -12.42
C PHE A 235 -22.61 5.48 -13.48
N TRP A 236 -22.23 5.60 -14.75
CA TRP A 236 -22.91 5.00 -15.91
C TRP A 236 -22.04 3.94 -16.60
N GLY A 237 -22.68 2.94 -17.19
CA GLY A 237 -22.08 2.06 -18.18
C GLY A 237 -21.97 2.72 -19.55
N GLU A 238 -21.37 2.03 -20.51
CA GLU A 238 -21.15 2.57 -21.88
C GLU A 238 -22.46 2.81 -22.65
N ASP A 239 -23.56 2.17 -22.25
CA ASP A 239 -24.90 2.38 -22.80
C ASP A 239 -25.66 3.54 -22.12
N GLY A 240 -25.02 4.22 -21.16
CA GLY A 240 -25.60 5.32 -20.40
C GLY A 240 -26.54 4.90 -19.27
N LYS A 241 -26.65 3.60 -18.94
CA LYS A 241 -27.43 3.13 -17.79
C LYS A 241 -26.62 3.18 -16.51
N LEU A 242 -27.30 3.33 -15.38
CA LEU A 242 -26.70 3.32 -14.05
C LEU A 242 -26.07 1.96 -13.73
N LEU A 243 -24.84 1.97 -13.22
CA LEU A 243 -24.14 0.75 -12.78
C LEU A 243 -24.57 0.31 -11.37
N CYS A 244 -24.90 1.25 -10.48
CA CYS A 244 -25.54 0.95 -9.21
C CYS A 244 -27.01 1.35 -9.28
N ALA A 245 -27.90 0.40 -9.02
CA ALA A 245 -29.32 0.69 -8.86
C ALA A 245 -29.53 1.52 -7.58
N GLU A 246 -29.88 2.79 -7.73
CA GLU A 246 -30.24 3.68 -6.63
C GLU A 246 -31.48 4.51 -6.95
N SER A 247 -32.23 4.89 -5.91
CA SER A 247 -33.38 5.79 -6.06
C SER A 247 -32.90 7.20 -6.35
N ILE A 248 -33.07 7.65 -7.58
CA ILE A 248 -32.79 9.05 -7.95
C ILE A 248 -33.94 9.93 -7.47
N HIS A 249 -33.63 10.80 -6.51
CA HIS A 249 -34.56 11.82 -6.04
C HIS A 249 -34.49 13.06 -6.93
N SER A 250 -35.61 13.75 -7.07
CA SER A 250 -35.61 15.06 -7.73
C SER A 250 -34.64 16.01 -7.04
N SER A 251 -33.83 16.71 -7.83
CA SER A 251 -32.88 17.72 -7.37
C SER A 251 -33.51 18.84 -6.53
N SER A 252 -34.82 19.08 -6.73
CA SER A 252 -35.61 20.05 -5.96
C SER A 252 -36.21 19.49 -4.65
N SER A 253 -36.04 18.19 -4.38
CA SER A 253 -36.60 17.51 -3.21
C SER A 253 -35.79 17.79 -1.93
N PRO A 254 -36.44 17.90 -0.76
CA PRO A 254 -35.73 17.98 0.52
C PRO A 254 -34.76 16.80 0.75
N ASN A 255 -35.11 15.59 0.30
CA ASN A 255 -34.26 14.40 0.45
C ASN A 255 -32.96 14.50 -0.36
N PHE A 256 -33.01 15.17 -1.51
CA PHE A 256 -31.81 15.42 -2.30
C PHE A 256 -30.92 16.44 -1.59
N GLN A 257 -31.50 17.50 -1.02
CA GLN A 257 -30.72 18.51 -0.29
C GLN A 257 -30.06 17.96 0.99
N THR A 258 -30.75 17.11 1.75
CA THR A 258 -30.18 16.49 2.95
C THR A 258 -29.03 15.54 2.64
N GLN A 259 -29.05 14.88 1.48
CA GLN A 259 -27.94 14.05 1.00
C GLN A 259 -26.82 14.86 0.32
N ASN A 260 -27.03 16.15 0.05
CA ASN A 260 -26.04 17.03 -0.57
C ASN A 260 -25.06 17.57 0.47
N THR A 261 -24.34 16.66 1.11
CA THR A 261 -23.35 17.00 2.12
C THR A 261 -22.05 17.43 1.45
N GLU A 262 -21.49 18.57 1.88
CA GLU A 262 -20.19 19.02 1.35
C GLU A 262 -19.04 18.05 1.64
N TRP A 263 -19.15 17.23 2.69
CA TRP A 263 -18.08 16.37 3.19
C TRP A 263 -18.47 14.90 3.39
N GLY A 264 -19.75 14.55 3.31
CA GLY A 264 -20.22 13.19 3.57
C GLY A 264 -19.84 12.22 2.46
N LEU A 265 -19.14 11.14 2.81
CA LEU A 265 -18.69 10.10 1.86
C LEU A 265 -19.51 8.80 1.97
N ASP A 266 -20.42 8.67 2.93
CA ASP A 266 -21.11 7.39 3.20
C ASP A 266 -21.88 6.86 1.99
N ALA A 267 -22.59 7.75 1.29
CA ALA A 267 -23.31 7.40 0.06
C ALA A 267 -22.36 6.93 -1.05
N VAL A 268 -21.16 7.50 -1.12
CA VAL A 268 -20.13 7.12 -2.09
C VAL A 268 -19.47 5.80 -1.71
N LEU A 269 -19.10 5.63 -0.44
CA LEU A 269 -18.37 4.45 0.06
C LEU A 269 -19.22 3.18 0.12
N SER A 270 -20.55 3.32 0.12
CA SER A 270 -21.47 2.18 0.01
C SER A 270 -21.62 1.64 -1.41
N ARG A 271 -21.11 2.34 -2.43
CA ARG A 271 -21.17 1.89 -3.84
C ARG A 271 -20.18 0.76 -4.09
N ARG A 272 -20.61 -0.17 -4.93
CA ARG A 272 -19.87 -1.36 -5.35
C ARG A 272 -20.08 -1.55 -6.85
N ILE A 273 -19.00 -1.58 -7.60
CA ILE A 273 -19.02 -1.73 -9.05
C ILE A 273 -18.38 -3.06 -9.37
N ASP A 274 -19.07 -3.93 -10.11
CA ASP A 274 -18.45 -5.14 -10.63
C ASP A 274 -17.24 -4.74 -11.47
N THR A 275 -16.08 -5.36 -11.25
CA THR A 275 -14.86 -5.00 -11.99
C THR A 275 -15.00 -5.20 -13.49
N ASP A 276 -15.90 -6.09 -13.92
CA ASP A 276 -16.19 -6.33 -15.34
C ASP A 276 -17.08 -5.24 -15.96
N ASP A 277 -17.77 -4.45 -15.12
CA ASP A 277 -18.67 -3.35 -15.54
C ASP A 277 -17.99 -1.97 -15.55
N VAL A 278 -16.69 -1.89 -15.24
CA VAL A 278 -15.94 -0.62 -15.26
C VAL A 278 -15.90 -0.08 -16.71
N PRO A 279 -16.46 1.11 -16.98
CA PRO A 279 -16.60 1.62 -18.34
C PRO A 279 -15.27 2.12 -18.91
N SER A 280 -15.19 2.20 -20.24
CA SER A 280 -14.04 2.79 -20.93
C SER A 280 -13.80 4.25 -20.52
N GLY A 281 -12.54 4.59 -20.20
CA GLY A 281 -12.11 5.95 -19.83
C GLY A 281 -11.90 6.91 -21.01
N PHE A 282 -12.43 6.60 -22.20
CA PHE A 282 -12.24 7.37 -23.43
C PHE A 282 -13.53 7.47 -24.25
N ALA A 283 -13.59 8.50 -25.09
CA ALA A 283 -14.63 8.69 -26.08
C ALA A 283 -14.09 8.45 -27.49
N SER A 284 -14.99 8.07 -28.41
CA SER A 284 -14.69 7.97 -29.84
C SER A 284 -15.71 8.75 -30.66
N VAL A 285 -15.28 9.34 -31.78
CA VAL A 285 -16.14 10.07 -32.70
C VAL A 285 -15.80 9.71 -34.15
N PRO A 286 -16.77 9.26 -34.96
CA PRO A 286 -16.56 9.10 -36.39
C PRO A 286 -16.41 10.47 -37.05
N VAL A 287 -15.38 10.63 -37.89
CA VAL A 287 -15.10 11.87 -38.60
C VAL A 287 -14.79 11.61 -40.07
N THR A 288 -15.29 12.48 -40.92
CA THR A 288 -14.93 12.51 -42.35
C THR A 288 -13.89 13.60 -42.54
N ILE A 289 -12.72 13.23 -43.09
CA ILE A 289 -11.60 14.14 -43.33
C ILE A 289 -11.46 14.33 -44.83
N ASP A 290 -11.59 15.57 -45.32
CA ASP A 290 -11.33 15.94 -46.71
C ASP A 290 -9.95 16.58 -46.82
N ASP A 291 -8.98 15.81 -47.32
CA ASP A 291 -7.64 16.28 -47.65
C ASP A 291 -7.57 16.67 -49.12
N ASN A 292 -7.94 17.91 -49.42
CA ASN A 292 -7.82 18.51 -50.75
C ASN A 292 -8.54 17.70 -51.86
N GLY A 293 -9.71 17.14 -51.57
CA GLY A 293 -10.51 16.31 -52.46
C GLY A 293 -10.35 14.81 -52.24
N VAL A 294 -9.41 14.38 -51.39
CA VAL A 294 -9.28 12.98 -50.95
C VAL A 294 -10.01 12.81 -49.61
N VAL A 295 -11.13 12.08 -49.65
CA VAL A 295 -11.98 11.88 -48.48
C VAL A 295 -11.59 10.59 -47.73
N TYR A 296 -11.32 10.73 -46.43
CA TYR A 296 -11.07 9.63 -45.50
C TYR A 296 -12.22 9.49 -44.50
N ASP A 297 -12.71 8.26 -44.32
CA ASP A 297 -13.64 7.92 -43.24
C ASP A 297 -12.83 7.40 -42.05
N ALA A 298 -12.82 8.16 -40.97
CA ALA A 298 -11.95 7.94 -39.82
C ALA A 298 -12.70 7.98 -38.50
N VAL A 299 -11.99 7.62 -37.43
CA VAL A 299 -12.45 7.73 -36.04
C VAL A 299 -11.38 8.48 -35.26
N MET A 300 -11.79 9.52 -34.53
CA MET A 300 -10.96 10.14 -33.51
C MET A 300 -11.27 9.52 -32.15
N LEU A 301 -10.24 9.30 -31.35
CA LEU A 301 -10.33 8.80 -29.98
C LEU A 301 -9.65 9.78 -29.04
N ALA A 302 -10.24 10.03 -27.86
CA ALA A 302 -9.64 10.87 -26.83
C ALA A 302 -10.10 10.44 -25.42
N GLY A 303 -9.19 10.40 -24.46
CA GLY A 303 -9.52 10.04 -23.08
C GLY A 303 -8.29 9.73 -22.22
N LEU A 304 -8.52 9.00 -21.13
CA LEU A 304 -7.47 8.37 -20.33
C LEU A 304 -7.06 7.06 -21.02
N ILE A 305 -5.85 7.03 -21.56
CA ILE A 305 -5.40 5.99 -22.51
C ILE A 305 -4.27 5.11 -21.98
N GLY A 306 -3.77 5.39 -20.78
CA GLY A 306 -2.70 4.61 -20.18
C GLY A 306 -2.26 5.17 -18.83
N VAL A 307 -1.22 4.54 -18.29
CA VAL A 307 -0.59 4.92 -17.02
C VAL A 307 0.90 5.09 -17.29
N GLN A 308 1.47 6.20 -16.84
CA GLN A 308 2.91 6.40 -16.78
C GLN A 308 3.41 5.94 -15.42
N ALA A 309 4.43 5.08 -15.42
CA ALA A 309 5.17 4.76 -14.21
C ALA A 309 6.51 5.50 -14.24
N THR A 310 6.82 6.26 -13.19
CA THR A 310 8.06 7.03 -13.02
C THR A 310 8.72 6.69 -11.69
N SER A 311 10.02 6.98 -11.60
CA SER A 311 10.73 6.90 -10.33
C SER A 311 10.72 8.27 -9.65
N SER A 312 10.40 8.30 -8.36
CA SER A 312 10.55 9.47 -7.50
C SER A 312 12.01 9.80 -7.18
N GLY A 313 12.95 8.89 -7.52
CA GLY A 313 14.35 8.96 -7.09
C GLY A 313 14.59 8.37 -5.70
N ALA A 314 13.54 7.90 -5.00
CA ALA A 314 13.71 7.10 -3.79
C ALA A 314 14.43 5.78 -4.14
N MET A 315 15.46 5.43 -3.35
CA MET A 315 16.12 4.15 -3.51
C MET A 315 15.16 3.05 -3.08
N LEU A 316 15.06 2.02 -3.91
CA LEU A 316 14.37 0.81 -3.52
C LEU A 316 15.11 0.12 -2.37
N ASP A 317 14.36 -0.60 -1.54
CA ASP A 317 14.95 -1.78 -0.92
C ASP A 317 15.36 -2.75 -2.04
N GLY A 318 16.67 -2.99 -2.17
CA GLY A 318 17.27 -3.74 -3.27
C GLY A 318 17.08 -5.25 -3.20
N THR A 319 16.21 -5.73 -2.32
CA THR A 319 15.87 -7.15 -2.19
C THR A 319 14.99 -7.59 -3.38
N ARG A 320 15.62 -7.87 -4.52
CA ARG A 320 14.95 -8.49 -5.69
C ARG A 320 14.56 -9.95 -5.45
N ASP A 321 14.96 -10.54 -4.32
CA ASP A 321 14.60 -11.90 -3.90
C ASP A 321 13.81 -11.85 -2.60
N HIS A 322 12.52 -12.18 -2.67
CA HIS A 322 11.79 -12.64 -1.50
C HIS A 322 12.43 -13.96 -1.06
N ASN A 323 13.12 -13.96 0.08
CA ASN A 323 13.64 -15.18 0.72
C ASN A 323 12.50 -16.12 1.23
N ASP A 324 11.28 -15.96 0.72
CA ASP A 324 10.08 -16.69 1.13
C ASP A 324 9.27 -17.24 -0.07
N SER A 325 9.78 -17.15 -1.30
CA SER A 325 9.42 -18.21 -2.26
C SER A 325 10.16 -19.46 -1.77
N GLY A 326 9.51 -20.31 -0.98
CA GLY A 326 10.06 -21.53 -0.40
C GLY A 326 10.56 -22.54 -1.45
N VAL A 327 11.63 -22.20 -2.16
CA VAL A 327 12.29 -23.04 -3.14
C VAL A 327 13.36 -23.83 -2.41
N PHE A 328 13.02 -25.09 -2.15
CA PHE A 328 13.96 -26.12 -1.74
C PHE A 328 14.63 -26.69 -2.99
N GLN A 329 15.92 -27.00 -2.92
CA GLN A 329 16.58 -27.82 -3.94
C GLN A 329 16.85 -29.23 -3.40
N TYR A 330 16.85 -30.22 -4.28
CA TYR A 330 17.33 -31.55 -3.95
C TYR A 330 18.86 -31.58 -4.08
N ASN A 331 19.55 -31.97 -3.02
CA ASN A 331 20.97 -32.23 -3.09
C ASN A 331 21.25 -33.53 -3.88
N ALA A 332 22.53 -33.81 -4.17
CA ALA A 332 22.94 -35.00 -4.93
C ALA A 332 22.57 -36.34 -4.26
N SER A 333 22.19 -36.32 -2.98
CA SER A 333 21.67 -37.46 -2.22
C SER A 333 20.14 -37.50 -2.11
N GLY A 334 19.42 -36.60 -2.78
CA GLY A 334 17.95 -36.59 -2.84
C GLY A 334 17.25 -36.03 -1.59
N GLN A 335 17.92 -35.22 -0.77
CA GLN A 335 17.30 -34.51 0.37
C GLN A 335 17.02 -33.04 0.03
N LEU A 336 15.89 -32.53 0.54
CA LEU A 336 15.45 -31.14 0.40
C LEU A 336 16.29 -30.22 1.29
N GLU A 337 17.04 -29.31 0.68
CA GLU A 337 17.82 -28.29 1.37
C GLU A 337 17.35 -26.87 0.98
N PRO A 338 17.27 -25.94 1.95
CA PRO A 338 16.93 -24.55 1.67
C PRO A 338 18.09 -23.82 0.99
N ILE A 339 17.79 -23.06 -0.07
CA ILE A 339 18.79 -22.24 -0.75
C ILE A 339 19.09 -21.02 0.13
N VAL A 340 20.35 -20.85 0.56
CA VAL A 340 20.79 -19.67 1.33
C VAL A 340 21.32 -18.62 0.37
N TYR A 341 20.56 -17.55 0.14
CA TYR A 341 21.03 -16.41 -0.65
C TYR A 341 21.81 -15.41 0.22
N SER A 342 22.92 -14.91 -0.31
CA SER A 342 23.71 -13.82 0.29
C SER A 342 22.97 -12.50 0.14
N ILE A 343 22.73 -11.79 1.25
CA ILE A 343 22.13 -10.45 1.26
C ILE A 343 23.02 -9.51 0.43
N SER A 344 22.46 -8.96 -0.64
CA SER A 344 23.11 -7.90 -1.41
C SER A 344 22.74 -6.52 -0.83
N PRO A 345 23.67 -5.54 -0.82
CA PRO A 345 23.34 -4.17 -0.42
C PRO A 345 22.23 -3.57 -1.31
N PRO A 346 21.50 -2.53 -0.83
CA PRO A 346 20.46 -1.88 -1.61
C PRO A 346 20.97 -1.48 -2.99
N THR A 347 20.19 -1.77 -4.03
CA THR A 347 20.57 -1.52 -5.42
C THR A 347 20.71 -0.02 -5.66
N GLU A 348 21.74 0.39 -6.42
CA GLU A 348 21.95 1.77 -6.87
C GLU A 348 20.85 2.30 -7.84
N GLU A 349 19.82 1.49 -8.13
CA GLU A 349 18.75 1.81 -9.09
C GLU A 349 17.47 2.23 -8.37
N ALA A 350 17.01 3.45 -8.63
CA ALA A 350 15.68 3.89 -8.27
C ALA A 350 14.64 3.23 -9.21
N ALA A 351 13.56 2.68 -8.67
CA ALA A 351 12.52 2.04 -9.48
C ALA A 351 11.28 2.88 -9.64
N LEU A 352 10.37 2.36 -10.48
CA LEU A 352 9.09 2.98 -10.77
C LEU A 352 8.15 2.80 -9.59
N ASP A 353 8.05 3.82 -8.75
CA ASP A 353 7.28 3.86 -7.51
C ASP A 353 6.10 4.84 -7.58
N SER A 354 6.02 5.60 -8.67
CA SER A 354 5.04 6.64 -8.90
C SER A 354 4.25 6.30 -10.15
N ILE A 355 2.92 6.35 -10.07
CA ILE A 355 2.03 6.14 -11.23
C ILE A 355 1.19 7.38 -11.49
N GLN A 356 1.01 7.73 -12.77
CA GLN A 356 0.22 8.86 -13.21
C GLN A 356 -0.69 8.46 -14.38
N PRO A 357 -2.01 8.73 -14.33
CA PRO A 357 -2.87 8.56 -15.49
C PRO A 357 -2.45 9.47 -16.64
N LEU A 358 -2.42 8.93 -17.87
CA LEU A 358 -2.11 9.67 -19.08
C LEU A 358 -3.37 9.88 -19.91
N SER A 359 -3.59 11.14 -20.29
CA SER A 359 -4.56 11.49 -21.33
C SER A 359 -3.88 11.54 -22.70
N GLY A 360 -4.64 11.24 -23.74
CA GLY A 360 -4.18 11.38 -25.11
C GLY A 360 -5.28 11.23 -26.13
N TRP A 361 -4.92 11.40 -27.40
CA TRP A 361 -5.84 11.32 -28.53
C TRP A 361 -5.13 10.83 -29.79
N TRP A 362 -5.87 10.21 -30.69
CA TRP A 362 -5.37 9.81 -32.02
C TRP A 362 -6.53 9.68 -33.02
N ILE A 363 -6.18 9.59 -34.31
CA ILE A 363 -7.12 9.34 -35.40
C ILE A 363 -6.67 8.09 -36.13
N HIS A 364 -7.61 7.21 -36.46
CA HIS A 364 -7.36 6.10 -37.38
C HIS A 364 -8.45 6.01 -38.44
N GLU A 365 -8.07 5.60 -39.64
CA GLU A 365 -9.03 5.32 -40.71
C GLU A 365 -9.90 4.11 -40.33
N LYS A 366 -11.19 4.15 -40.68
CA LYS A 366 -12.06 2.98 -40.57
C LYS A 366 -11.64 2.00 -41.66
N LYS A 367 -11.38 0.76 -41.28
CA LYS A 367 -11.09 -0.29 -42.27
C LYS A 367 -12.29 -0.47 -43.19
N ARG A 368 -12.04 -0.52 -44.50
CA ARG A 368 -13.08 -0.90 -45.47
C ARG A 368 -13.56 -2.33 -45.15
N ALA A 369 -14.85 -2.60 -45.33
CA ALA A 369 -15.47 -3.88 -44.99
C ALA A 369 -14.68 -5.10 -45.56
N LYS A 370 -14.14 -4.97 -46.77
CA LYS A 370 -13.35 -6.00 -47.46
C LYS A 370 -12.02 -6.34 -46.75
N GLU A 371 -11.31 -5.35 -46.21
CA GLU A 371 -10.06 -5.56 -45.46
C GLU A 371 -10.31 -6.17 -44.08
N THR A 372 -11.52 -6.02 -43.56
CA THR A 372 -11.95 -6.59 -42.28
C THR A 372 -12.24 -8.08 -42.43
N GLU A 373 -12.83 -8.51 -43.55
CA GLU A 373 -12.97 -9.93 -43.93
C GLU A 373 -11.63 -10.60 -44.17
N ASP A 374 -10.73 -9.98 -44.96
CA ASP A 374 -9.41 -10.54 -45.25
C ASP A 374 -8.56 -10.72 -43.97
N ARG A 375 -8.61 -9.74 -43.04
CA ARG A 375 -7.94 -9.87 -41.73
C ARG A 375 -8.64 -10.84 -40.77
N ALA A 376 -9.95 -11.04 -40.88
CA ALA A 376 -10.65 -12.04 -40.08
C ALA A 376 -10.25 -13.45 -40.52
N VAL A 377 -10.07 -13.67 -41.83
CA VAL A 377 -9.52 -14.91 -42.41
C VAL A 377 -8.07 -15.11 -41.96
N GLU A 378 -7.24 -14.06 -41.99
CA GLU A 378 -5.82 -14.11 -41.56
C GLU A 378 -5.69 -14.38 -40.04
N LYS A 379 -6.52 -13.75 -39.19
CA LYS A 379 -6.60 -14.03 -37.74
C LYS A 379 -7.10 -15.44 -37.45
N LYS A 380 -7.99 -16.01 -38.28
CA LYS A 380 -8.41 -17.41 -38.17
C LYS A 380 -7.26 -18.36 -38.48
N GLY A 381 -6.42 -18.01 -39.47
CA GLY A 381 -5.18 -18.71 -39.81
C GLY A 381 -4.12 -18.67 -38.69
N LEU A 382 -3.93 -17.53 -38.03
CA LEU A 382 -3.02 -17.42 -36.88
C LEU A 382 -3.51 -18.14 -35.62
N ARG A 383 -4.82 -18.17 -35.34
CA ARG A 383 -5.38 -18.95 -34.21
C ARG A 383 -5.18 -20.46 -34.37
N THR A 384 -5.09 -20.95 -35.61
CA THR A 384 -4.72 -22.35 -35.87
C THR A 384 -3.24 -22.64 -35.61
N THR A 385 -2.35 -21.65 -35.69
CA THR A 385 -0.92 -21.82 -35.35
C THR A 385 -0.63 -21.57 -33.86
N ASP A 386 -1.35 -20.67 -33.19
CA ASP A 386 -1.18 -20.41 -31.75
C ASP A 386 -1.73 -21.52 -30.84
N ARG A 387 -2.58 -22.43 -31.35
CA ARG A 387 -2.95 -23.64 -30.60
C ARG A 387 -1.80 -24.64 -30.43
N ALA A 388 -0.66 -24.42 -31.09
CA ALA A 388 0.55 -25.25 -30.95
C ALA A 388 1.60 -24.67 -29.99
N LEU A 389 1.46 -23.41 -29.53
CA LEU A 389 2.43 -22.76 -28.62
C LEU A 389 1.68 -22.02 -27.51
N GLY A 390 1.89 -22.48 -26.28
CA GLY A 390 1.16 -22.05 -25.09
C GLY A 390 1.18 -20.54 -24.81
N ALA A 391 0.03 -20.07 -24.33
CA ALA A 391 -0.36 -18.72 -23.97
C ALA A 391 0.75 -17.82 -23.38
N PHE A 392 1.17 -16.84 -24.18
CA PHE A 392 1.54 -15.50 -23.73
C PHE A 392 0.79 -14.51 -24.63
N GLY A 393 -0.15 -13.77 -24.03
CA GLY A 393 -0.98 -12.78 -24.71
C GLY A 393 -0.15 -11.55 -25.08
N ALA A 394 0.47 -11.61 -26.26
CA ALA A 394 0.96 -10.44 -26.97
C ALA A 394 0.47 -10.51 -28.42
N VAL A 395 0.24 -9.33 -29.00
CA VAL A 395 -0.03 -9.05 -30.42
C VAL A 395 -1.50 -8.88 -30.82
N ALA A 396 -1.89 -7.61 -31.01
CA ALA A 396 -2.39 -7.13 -32.31
C ALA A 396 -2.42 -5.59 -32.42
N LEU A 397 -1.26 -4.92 -32.30
CA LEU A 397 -1.08 -3.53 -32.73
C LEU A 397 0.16 -3.43 -33.63
N ARG A 398 0.14 -4.17 -34.75
CA ARG A 398 1.04 -3.92 -35.88
C ARG A 398 0.19 -3.57 -37.11
N LYS A 399 0.45 -2.39 -37.66
CA LYS A 399 -0.17 -1.77 -38.85
C LYS A 399 -1.60 -1.24 -38.65
N LEU A 400 -1.69 -0.07 -38.00
CA LEU A 400 -2.68 0.97 -38.34
C LEU A 400 -1.95 2.01 -39.21
N THR A 401 -2.55 2.41 -40.33
CA THR A 401 -2.09 3.54 -41.14
C THR A 401 -2.28 4.81 -40.33
N TRP A 402 -1.15 5.41 -39.97
CA TRP A 402 -1.04 6.58 -39.09
C TRP A 402 -1.26 7.87 -39.90
N ILE A 403 -2.22 8.70 -39.50
CA ILE A 403 -2.53 9.96 -40.21
C ILE A 403 -1.95 11.22 -39.49
N GLY A 404 -1.47 11.11 -38.24
CA GLY A 404 -0.65 12.15 -37.61
C GLY A 404 -0.81 12.30 -36.10
N ASN A 405 0.16 12.92 -35.43
CA ASN A 405 0.11 13.39 -34.04
C ASN A 405 0.91 14.72 -33.92
N SER A 406 0.47 15.64 -33.08
CA SER A 406 1.15 16.92 -32.86
C SER A 406 2.09 16.85 -31.64
N LYS A 407 3.36 17.25 -31.86
CA LYS A 407 4.49 17.38 -30.92
C LYS A 407 4.99 16.09 -30.26
N ARG A 408 6.09 15.56 -30.81
CA ARG A 408 7.03 14.66 -30.13
C ARG A 408 7.52 15.32 -28.83
N SER A 409 7.07 14.83 -27.69
CA SER A 409 7.89 14.86 -26.47
C SER A 409 9.00 13.79 -26.63
N PRO A 410 10.29 14.07 -26.35
CA PRO A 410 11.39 13.14 -26.61
C PRO A 410 11.36 11.82 -25.80
N ASP A 411 10.49 11.67 -24.81
CA ASP A 411 10.62 10.61 -23.79
C ASP A 411 9.62 9.44 -23.91
N LEU A 412 9.08 9.17 -25.10
CA LEU A 412 8.14 8.07 -25.36
C LEU A 412 8.79 6.66 -25.44
N LYS A 413 9.93 6.41 -24.79
CA LYS A 413 10.64 5.12 -24.87
C LYS A 413 10.18 4.05 -23.86
N ASN A 414 9.42 4.41 -22.83
CA ASN A 414 9.01 3.48 -21.78
C ASN A 414 7.49 3.46 -21.57
N LEU A 415 6.74 3.10 -22.61
CA LEU A 415 5.33 2.69 -22.45
C LEU A 415 5.31 1.16 -22.29
N ALA A 416 4.99 0.68 -21.10
CA ALA A 416 4.43 -0.66 -20.94
C ALA A 416 2.98 -0.59 -21.44
N PHE A 417 2.68 -1.36 -22.49
CA PHE A 417 1.33 -1.49 -23.05
C PHE A 417 0.60 -2.68 -22.44
#